data_AF-A0A1Q7JLI6-F1
#
_entry.id   AF-A0A1Q7JLI6-F1
#
_cell.length_a   1.000
_cell.length_b   1.000
_cell.length_c   1.000
_cell.angle_alpha   90.00
_cell.angle_beta   90.00
_cell.angle_gamma   90.00
#
_symmetry.space_group_name_H-M   'P 1'
#
loop_
_entity.id
_entity.type
_entity.pdbx_description
1 polymer ?
#
loop_
_entity_poly.entity_id
_entity_poly.type
_entity_poly.pdbx_seq_one_letter_code
_entity_poly.pdbx_strand_id
1 'polypeptide(L)'
;MKLTDVLSPEHIIVPLRAGTVKEATERLAEQLIQAGAVAEPQRLNAVIRHTWPEDMVSVGEHAFLPHFRTEAVRRLVTAVGISPAPIRWEKDPHRAARIVIFIVAPLRDAALYLQVVGAFARTLSDPETVLALLAAKTAEQVVHLAALDAVQLPSQLTVRDIMTSHAFTVRPAQTLGEVARTMIEHDIRAMPVVDDSGALIGMVTHRELLRHLMPDFLQRTKTGEVRAATRSQLQRGAADPRAIPVKDAMARSVLCLSEDQTLSDVANLMSSKDVDRFPVVREGVVVGFLTRADVVRRLIAP
;
A
#
# COMPACT_ATOMS: atom_id res chain seq x y z
N MET A 1 5.44 -18.45 12.02
CA MET A 1 5.48 -18.90 10.62
C MET A 1 6.55 -18.07 9.95
N LYS A 2 7.46 -18.69 9.21
CA LYS A 2 8.51 -18.00 8.46
C LYS A 2 8.03 -17.67 7.04
N LEU A 3 8.70 -16.72 6.40
CA LEU A 3 8.47 -16.44 4.98
C LEU A 3 8.88 -17.63 4.09
N THR A 4 9.88 -18.42 4.51
CA THR A 4 10.28 -19.66 3.82
C THR A 4 9.20 -20.73 3.84
N ASP A 5 8.25 -20.71 4.79
CA ASP A 5 7.15 -21.68 4.87
C ASP A 5 6.15 -21.54 3.69
N VAL A 6 6.15 -20.41 2.98
CA VAL A 6 5.30 -20.20 1.79
C VAL A 6 6.03 -20.46 0.47
N LEU A 7 7.32 -20.80 0.52
CA LEU A 7 8.14 -21.11 -0.63
C LEU A 7 8.28 -22.63 -0.80
N SER A 8 8.26 -23.08 -2.05
CA SER A 8 8.60 -24.46 -2.40
C SER A 8 9.59 -24.44 -3.56
N PRO A 9 10.67 -25.24 -3.55
CA PRO A 9 11.60 -25.36 -4.68
C PRO A 9 10.89 -25.66 -6.00
N GLU A 10 9.80 -26.44 -5.96
CA GLU A 10 9.02 -26.82 -7.15
C GLU A 10 8.22 -25.64 -7.76
N HIS A 11 8.11 -24.52 -7.05
CA HIS A 11 7.43 -23.30 -7.51
C HIS A 11 8.42 -22.21 -7.97
N ILE A 12 9.70 -22.54 -8.08
CA ILE A 12 10.75 -21.55 -8.38
C ILE A 12 11.32 -21.79 -9.77
N ILE A 13 11.34 -20.75 -10.59
CA ILE A 13 11.88 -20.76 -11.94
C ILE A 13 13.13 -19.89 -12.00
N VAL A 14 14.29 -20.53 -12.13
CA VAL A 14 15.59 -19.89 -12.35
C VAL A 14 16.34 -20.67 -13.43
N PRO A 15 16.62 -20.09 -14.62
CA PRO A 15 16.21 -18.77 -15.07
C PRO A 15 14.74 -18.73 -15.55
N LEU A 16 13.99 -17.71 -15.12
CA LEU A 16 12.71 -17.35 -15.73
C LEU A 16 12.95 -16.62 -17.05
N ARG A 17 12.39 -17.12 -18.16
CA ARG A 17 12.45 -16.45 -19.47
C ARG A 17 11.13 -15.75 -19.75
N ALA A 18 11.07 -14.45 -19.56
CA ALA A 18 9.91 -13.63 -19.89
C ALA A 18 10.33 -12.20 -20.26
N GLY A 19 9.60 -11.56 -21.17
CA GLY A 19 9.81 -10.15 -21.55
C GLY A 19 8.94 -9.17 -20.76
N THR A 20 7.76 -9.62 -20.31
CA THR A 20 6.78 -8.77 -19.62
C THR A 20 6.26 -9.39 -18.32
N VAL A 21 5.69 -8.58 -17.44
CA VAL A 21 5.16 -9.06 -16.15
C VAL A 21 4.02 -10.05 -16.37
N LYS A 22 3.16 -9.83 -17.38
CA LYS A 22 2.11 -10.78 -17.74
C LYS A 22 2.69 -12.13 -18.16
N GLU A 23 3.65 -12.16 -19.08
CA GLU A 23 4.28 -13.42 -19.52
C GLU A 23 4.96 -14.14 -18.35
N ALA A 24 5.66 -13.39 -17.49
CA ALA A 24 6.27 -13.93 -16.27
C ALA A 24 5.22 -14.56 -15.34
N THR A 25 4.11 -13.87 -15.13
CA THR A 25 3.00 -14.34 -14.28
C THR A 25 2.35 -15.59 -14.84
N GLU A 26 2.11 -15.64 -16.16
CA GLU A 26 1.54 -16.81 -16.84
C GLU A 26 2.44 -18.04 -16.70
N ARG A 27 3.77 -17.89 -16.87
CA ARG A 27 4.74 -18.98 -16.67
C ARG A 27 4.80 -19.47 -15.22
N LEU A 28 4.77 -18.54 -14.26
CA LEU A 28 4.74 -18.90 -12.84
C LEU A 28 3.43 -19.60 -12.47
N ALA A 29 2.30 -19.20 -13.07
CA ALA A 29 1.02 -19.89 -12.90
C ALA A 29 1.04 -21.31 -13.49
N GLU A 30 1.62 -21.49 -14.68
CA GLU A 30 1.83 -22.82 -15.28
C GLU A 30 2.66 -23.71 -14.36
N GLN A 31 3.72 -23.18 -13.75
CA GLN A 31 4.55 -23.91 -12.79
C GLN A 31 3.74 -24.35 -11.56
N LEU A 32 2.93 -23.47 -10.99
CA LEU A 32 2.04 -23.82 -9.87
C LEU A 32 1.01 -24.89 -10.25
N ILE A 33 0.49 -24.85 -11.49
CA ILE A 33 -0.45 -25.85 -11.99
C ILE A 33 0.25 -27.21 -12.15
N GLN A 34 1.45 -27.25 -12.75
CA GLN A 34 2.22 -28.48 -12.95
C GLN A 34 2.64 -29.11 -11.62
N ALA A 35 2.96 -28.30 -10.62
CA ALA A 35 3.25 -28.74 -9.26
C ALA A 35 2.00 -29.24 -8.49
N GLY A 36 0.80 -29.10 -9.05
CA GLY A 36 -0.45 -29.50 -8.39
C GLY A 36 -0.88 -28.57 -7.25
N ALA A 37 -0.32 -27.35 -7.18
CA ALA A 37 -0.65 -26.36 -6.15
C ALA A 37 -1.98 -25.62 -6.41
N VAL A 38 -2.53 -25.74 -7.63
CA VAL A 38 -3.75 -25.06 -8.08
C VAL A 38 -4.89 -26.07 -8.24
N ALA A 39 -5.99 -25.86 -7.54
CA ALA A 39 -7.16 -26.75 -7.54
C ALA A 39 -8.06 -26.53 -8.78
N GLU A 40 -8.18 -25.29 -9.26
CA GLU A 40 -8.96 -24.95 -10.46
C GLU A 40 -8.11 -24.15 -11.47
N PRO A 41 -7.29 -24.80 -12.31
CA PRO A 41 -6.39 -24.14 -13.26
C PRO A 41 -7.07 -23.16 -14.22
N GLN A 42 -8.27 -23.51 -14.70
CA GLN A 42 -9.05 -22.68 -15.63
C GLN A 42 -9.45 -21.36 -14.96
N ARG A 43 -9.80 -21.41 -13.67
CA ARG A 43 -10.18 -20.23 -12.89
C ARG A 43 -8.98 -19.31 -12.65
N LEU A 44 -7.82 -19.87 -12.30
CA LEU A 44 -6.60 -19.08 -12.14
C LEU A 44 -6.23 -18.35 -13.44
N ASN A 45 -6.24 -19.08 -14.56
CA ASN A 45 -5.93 -18.51 -15.87
C ASN A 45 -6.93 -17.43 -16.29
N ALA A 46 -8.21 -17.59 -15.97
CA ALA A 46 -9.22 -16.57 -16.24
C ALA A 46 -8.95 -15.29 -15.43
N VAL A 47 -8.62 -15.43 -14.14
CA VAL A 47 -8.29 -14.28 -13.28
C VAL A 47 -7.09 -13.51 -13.82
N ILE A 48 -5.98 -14.20 -14.17
CA ILE A 48 -4.77 -13.55 -14.71
C ILE A 48 -5.06 -12.79 -16.02
N ARG A 49 -5.96 -13.30 -16.86
CA ARG A 49 -6.28 -12.68 -18.16
C ARG A 49 -7.18 -11.46 -18.05
N HIS A 50 -8.12 -11.46 -17.10
CA HIS A 50 -9.22 -10.48 -17.07
C HIS A 50 -9.12 -9.50 -15.91
N THR A 51 -8.44 -9.88 -14.85
CA THR A 51 -8.26 -9.07 -13.66
C THR A 51 -6.78 -8.82 -13.54
N TRP A 52 -6.34 -7.58 -13.71
CA TRP A 52 -4.96 -7.21 -13.39
C TRP A 52 -5.03 -6.18 -12.28
N PRO A 53 -4.42 -6.43 -11.11
CA PRO A 53 -4.63 -5.59 -9.94
C PRO A 53 -4.17 -4.16 -10.24
N GLU A 54 -5.00 -3.18 -9.87
CA GLU A 54 -4.57 -1.78 -9.81
C GLU A 54 -3.45 -1.60 -8.78
N ASP A 55 -3.46 -2.44 -7.74
CA ASP A 55 -2.54 -2.41 -6.61
C ASP A 55 -1.28 -3.25 -6.81
N MET A 56 -0.86 -3.48 -8.07
CA MET A 56 0.38 -4.23 -8.32
C MET A 56 1.55 -3.61 -7.56
N VAL A 57 2.18 -4.42 -6.71
CA VAL A 57 3.30 -3.98 -5.88
C VAL A 57 4.60 -4.08 -6.69
N SER A 58 5.29 -2.96 -6.78
CA SER A 58 6.63 -2.83 -7.36
C SER A 58 7.60 -2.43 -6.26
N VAL A 59 8.75 -3.10 -6.20
CA VAL A 59 9.81 -2.78 -5.24
C VAL A 59 11.00 -2.22 -6.00
N GLY A 60 11.11 -0.90 -6.02
CA GLY A 60 12.11 -0.19 -6.84
C GLY A 60 12.12 -0.69 -8.28
N GLU A 61 13.32 -0.90 -8.82
CA GLU A 61 13.60 -1.53 -10.11
C GLU A 61 14.02 -3.01 -9.95
N HIS A 62 13.67 -3.63 -8.83
CA HIS A 62 14.18 -4.95 -8.45
C HIS A 62 13.16 -6.06 -8.69
N ALA A 63 11.91 -5.83 -8.27
CA ALA A 63 10.89 -6.88 -8.25
C ALA A 63 9.46 -6.40 -8.55
N PHE A 64 8.67 -7.29 -9.14
CA PHE A 64 7.22 -7.19 -9.24
C PHE A 64 6.55 -8.30 -8.43
N LEU A 65 5.44 -7.97 -7.78
CA LEU A 65 4.67 -8.90 -6.96
C LEU A 65 3.23 -9.04 -7.49
N PRO A 66 3.00 -9.69 -8.65
CA PRO A 66 1.66 -10.04 -9.12
C PRO A 66 0.96 -10.88 -8.07
N HIS A 67 -0.24 -10.44 -7.68
CA HIS A 67 -0.94 -11.09 -6.59
C HIS A 67 -2.45 -11.12 -6.81
N PHE A 68 -3.08 -12.23 -6.41
CA PHE A 68 -4.49 -12.48 -6.65
C PHE A 68 -5.12 -13.20 -5.48
N ARG A 69 -6.37 -12.82 -5.18
CA ARG A 69 -7.23 -13.64 -4.33
C ARG A 69 -8.28 -14.33 -5.18
N THR A 70 -8.32 -15.66 -5.09
CA THR A 70 -9.20 -16.50 -5.89
C THR A 70 -9.35 -17.87 -5.24
N GLU A 71 -10.53 -18.45 -5.35
CA GLU A 71 -10.79 -19.82 -4.89
C GLU A 71 -10.15 -20.89 -5.80
N ALA A 72 -9.37 -20.48 -6.82
CA ALA A 72 -8.60 -21.40 -7.65
C ALA A 72 -7.54 -22.19 -6.87
N VAL A 73 -7.16 -21.72 -5.67
CA VAL A 73 -6.23 -22.37 -4.75
C VAL A 73 -6.92 -22.63 -3.41
N ARG A 74 -6.55 -23.70 -2.70
CA ARG A 74 -7.15 -24.06 -1.40
C ARG A 74 -6.50 -23.38 -0.20
N ARG A 75 -5.26 -22.92 -0.39
CA ARG A 75 -4.40 -22.24 0.60
C ARG A 75 -3.51 -21.25 -0.15
N LEU A 76 -2.89 -20.33 0.58
CA LEU A 76 -1.88 -19.46 0.00
C LEU A 76 -0.74 -20.25 -0.64
N VAL A 77 -0.38 -19.89 -1.86
CA VAL A 77 0.74 -20.44 -2.63
C VAL A 77 1.53 -19.32 -3.26
N THR A 78 2.84 -19.51 -3.37
CA THR A 78 3.73 -18.55 -4.02
C THR A 78 4.63 -19.24 -5.03
N ALA A 79 5.00 -18.51 -6.08
CA ALA A 79 5.99 -18.89 -7.06
C ALA A 79 6.99 -17.75 -7.27
N VAL A 80 8.26 -18.09 -7.48
CA VAL A 80 9.34 -17.10 -7.64
C VAL A 80 9.99 -17.29 -9.00
N GLY A 81 10.12 -16.22 -9.75
CA GLY A 81 10.85 -16.18 -11.01
C GLY A 81 12.03 -15.22 -10.94
N ILE A 82 13.21 -15.68 -11.35
CA ILE A 82 14.40 -14.85 -11.45
C ILE A 82 14.90 -14.86 -12.88
N SER A 83 14.81 -13.71 -13.54
CA SER A 83 15.12 -13.57 -14.96
C SER A 83 16.56 -13.09 -15.19
N PRO A 84 17.26 -13.62 -16.22
CA PRO A 84 18.55 -13.11 -16.64
C PRO A 84 18.44 -11.73 -17.33
N ALA A 85 17.27 -11.38 -17.87
CA ALA A 85 17.01 -10.12 -18.58
C ALA A 85 15.89 -9.32 -17.89
N PRO A 86 15.87 -7.97 -18.02
CA PRO A 86 14.80 -7.16 -17.44
C PRO A 86 13.42 -7.52 -18.00
N ILE A 87 12.48 -7.76 -17.10
CA ILE A 87 11.04 -7.92 -17.35
C ILE A 87 10.41 -6.53 -17.24
N ARG A 88 9.62 -6.12 -18.24
CA ARG A 88 8.98 -4.80 -18.27
C ARG A 88 7.52 -4.87 -17.84
N TRP A 89 7.06 -3.81 -17.16
CA TRP A 89 5.63 -3.63 -16.94
C TRP A 89 4.97 -2.97 -18.15
N GLU A 90 3.97 -3.64 -18.71
CA GLU A 90 3.14 -3.19 -19.83
C GLU A 90 2.46 -1.83 -19.62
N LYS A 91 2.12 -1.45 -18.38
CA LYS A 91 1.48 -0.16 -18.05
C LYS A 91 2.48 0.98 -17.84
N ASP A 92 3.74 0.65 -17.58
CA ASP A 92 4.83 1.62 -17.40
C ASP A 92 6.14 1.02 -17.93
N PRO A 93 6.46 1.24 -19.22
CA PRO A 93 7.63 0.64 -19.87
C PRO A 93 8.98 1.06 -19.28
N HIS A 94 9.01 2.15 -18.50
CA HIS A 94 10.19 2.62 -17.79
C HIS A 94 10.47 1.80 -16.54
N ARG A 95 9.47 1.09 -16.01
CA ARG A 95 9.66 0.13 -14.91
C ARG A 95 10.08 -1.22 -15.45
N ALA A 96 11.26 -1.65 -15.03
CA ALA A 96 11.73 -3.00 -15.28
C ALA A 96 12.30 -3.62 -14.00
N ALA A 97 12.19 -4.93 -13.91
CA ALA A 97 12.67 -5.72 -12.78
C ALA A 97 13.16 -7.08 -13.27
N ARG A 98 13.91 -7.80 -12.43
CA ARG A 98 14.38 -9.15 -12.77
C ARG A 98 13.82 -10.24 -11.87
N ILE A 99 13.13 -9.85 -10.81
CA ILE A 99 12.50 -10.77 -9.85
C ILE A 99 10.98 -10.63 -9.96
N VAL A 100 10.28 -11.75 -9.95
CA VAL A 100 8.81 -11.77 -9.91
C VAL A 100 8.38 -12.74 -8.80
N ILE A 101 7.60 -12.24 -7.83
CA ILE A 101 6.99 -13.07 -6.79
C ILE A 101 5.49 -13.14 -7.06
N PHE A 102 5.04 -14.28 -7.58
CA PHE A 102 3.63 -14.52 -7.84
C PHE A 102 2.96 -15.09 -6.60
N ILE A 103 1.91 -14.42 -6.11
CA ILE A 103 1.21 -14.78 -4.87
C ILE A 103 -0.25 -15.04 -5.18
N VAL A 104 -0.76 -16.23 -4.82
CA VAL A 104 -2.17 -16.58 -4.99
C VAL A 104 -2.72 -17.07 -3.67
N ALA A 105 -3.83 -16.51 -3.23
CA ALA A 105 -4.48 -16.89 -1.97
C ALA A 105 -6.00 -17.06 -2.14
N PRO A 106 -6.66 -17.88 -1.29
CA PRO A 106 -8.12 -17.89 -1.20
C PRO A 106 -8.66 -16.53 -0.72
N LEU A 107 -9.93 -16.21 -1.01
CA LEU A 107 -10.55 -14.94 -0.57
C LEU A 107 -10.61 -14.84 0.96
N ARG A 108 -10.74 -15.98 1.65
CA ARG A 108 -10.80 -16.09 3.11
C ARG A 108 -9.47 -15.80 3.82
N ASP A 109 -8.33 -15.88 3.13
CA ASP A 109 -7.00 -15.81 3.74
C ASP A 109 -6.39 -14.39 3.68
N ALA A 110 -7.23 -13.35 3.70
CA ALA A 110 -6.81 -11.96 3.48
C ALA A 110 -5.67 -11.49 4.40
N ALA A 111 -5.68 -11.91 5.68
CA ALA A 111 -4.65 -11.53 6.64
C ALA A 111 -3.27 -12.11 6.27
N LEU A 112 -3.17 -13.44 6.12
CA LEU A 112 -1.91 -14.10 5.77
C LEU A 112 -1.39 -13.61 4.41
N TYR A 113 -2.31 -13.43 3.46
CA TYR A 113 -2.03 -12.86 2.15
C TYR A 113 -1.33 -11.49 2.24
N LEU A 114 -1.89 -10.53 2.98
CA LEU A 114 -1.31 -9.20 3.14
C LEU A 114 0.04 -9.24 3.87
N GLN A 115 0.17 -10.11 4.88
CA GLN A 115 1.45 -10.31 5.58
C GLN A 115 2.54 -10.83 4.64
N VAL A 116 2.21 -11.79 3.76
CA VAL A 116 3.17 -12.35 2.80
C VAL A 116 3.58 -11.31 1.75
N VAL A 117 2.62 -10.57 1.18
CA VAL A 117 2.91 -9.48 0.23
C VAL A 117 3.82 -8.44 0.88
N GLY A 118 3.46 -7.97 2.08
CA GLY A 118 4.24 -6.99 2.82
C GLY A 118 5.63 -7.49 3.21
N ALA A 119 5.75 -8.76 3.62
CA ALA A 119 7.02 -9.38 3.95
C ALA A 119 7.96 -9.43 2.75
N PHE A 120 7.51 -9.95 1.59
CA PHE A 120 8.32 -9.95 0.38
C PHE A 120 8.71 -8.54 -0.05
N ALA A 121 7.78 -7.58 -0.02
CA ALA A 121 8.06 -6.21 -0.43
C ALA A 121 9.19 -5.58 0.43
N ARG A 122 9.15 -5.79 1.75
CA ARG A 122 10.19 -5.32 2.68
C ARG A 122 11.52 -6.02 2.45
N THR A 123 11.50 -7.35 2.34
CA THR A 123 12.71 -8.14 2.12
C THR A 123 13.39 -7.78 0.80
N LEU A 124 12.62 -7.48 -0.25
CA LEU A 124 13.12 -7.07 -1.55
C LEU A 124 13.50 -5.57 -1.62
N SER A 125 13.21 -4.79 -0.57
CA SER A 125 13.69 -3.41 -0.46
C SER A 125 15.14 -3.35 0.03
N ASP A 126 15.67 -4.46 0.57
CA ASP A 126 17.07 -4.60 0.95
C ASP A 126 17.94 -4.98 -0.27
N PRO A 127 18.91 -4.13 -0.67
CA PRO A 127 19.77 -4.40 -1.81
C PRO A 127 20.60 -5.68 -1.70
N GLU A 128 21.04 -6.06 -0.49
CA GLU A 128 21.83 -7.29 -0.30
C GLU A 128 21.01 -8.54 -0.62
N THR A 129 19.77 -8.57 -0.14
CA THR A 129 18.83 -9.64 -0.45
C THR A 129 18.54 -9.74 -1.96
N VAL A 130 18.35 -8.59 -2.63
CA VAL A 130 18.13 -8.55 -4.09
C VAL A 130 19.34 -9.10 -4.84
N LEU A 131 20.56 -8.69 -4.46
CA LEU A 131 21.79 -9.20 -5.09
C LEU A 131 21.95 -10.71 -4.90
N ALA A 132 21.65 -11.22 -3.71
CA ALA A 132 21.70 -12.65 -3.41
C ALA A 132 20.70 -13.45 -4.27
N LEU A 133 19.47 -12.95 -4.42
CA LEU A 133 18.47 -13.54 -5.31
C LEU A 133 18.94 -13.55 -6.77
N LEU A 134 19.46 -12.43 -7.28
CA LEU A 134 19.95 -12.33 -8.66
C LEU A 134 21.16 -13.22 -8.95
N ALA A 135 21.94 -13.57 -7.92
CA ALA A 135 23.07 -14.48 -8.02
C ALA A 135 22.68 -15.96 -7.96
N ALA A 136 21.47 -16.29 -7.47
CA ALA A 136 20.98 -17.65 -7.38
C ALA A 136 20.83 -18.29 -8.77
N LYS A 137 21.24 -19.55 -8.89
CA LYS A 137 21.22 -20.35 -10.12
C LYS A 137 20.28 -21.56 -10.03
N THR A 138 19.82 -21.91 -8.83
CA THR A 138 18.90 -23.03 -8.59
C THR A 138 17.79 -22.64 -7.62
N ALA A 139 16.69 -23.40 -7.64
CA ALA A 139 15.57 -23.20 -6.71
C ALA A 139 15.99 -23.39 -5.25
N GLU A 140 16.87 -24.35 -4.98
CA GLU A 140 17.39 -24.65 -3.64
C GLU A 140 18.17 -23.47 -3.08
N GLN A 141 18.97 -22.79 -3.91
CA GLN A 141 19.71 -21.60 -3.47
C GLN A 141 18.77 -20.49 -3.04
N VAL A 142 17.63 -20.32 -3.72
CA VAL A 142 16.61 -19.30 -3.38
C VAL A 142 15.96 -19.62 -2.04
N VAL A 143 15.44 -20.83 -1.83
CA VAL A 143 14.73 -21.16 -0.57
C VAL A 143 15.63 -21.16 0.66
N HIS A 144 16.94 -21.39 0.50
CA HIS A 144 17.91 -21.39 1.59
C HIS A 144 18.58 -20.02 1.83
N LEU A 145 18.12 -18.95 1.16
CA LEU A 145 18.64 -17.61 1.44
C LEU A 145 18.33 -17.21 2.89
N ALA A 146 19.40 -16.93 3.65
CA ALA A 146 19.30 -16.55 5.05
C ALA A 146 18.38 -15.34 5.27
N ALA A 147 18.37 -14.38 4.33
CA ALA A 147 17.49 -13.22 4.39
C ALA A 147 15.99 -13.59 4.35
N LEU A 148 15.62 -14.64 3.62
CA LEU A 148 14.22 -15.12 3.59
C LEU A 148 13.89 -15.93 4.85
N ASP A 149 14.82 -16.75 5.34
CA ASP A 149 14.63 -17.57 6.54
C ASP A 149 14.55 -16.75 7.84
N ALA A 150 15.22 -15.60 7.88
CA ALA A 150 15.19 -14.67 9.00
C ALA A 150 13.83 -13.98 9.18
N VAL A 151 12.97 -13.95 8.15
CA VAL A 151 11.69 -13.24 8.21
C VAL A 151 10.63 -14.07 8.91
N GLN A 152 10.22 -13.61 10.09
CA GLN A 152 9.04 -14.11 10.79
C GLN A 152 7.80 -13.33 10.39
N LEU A 153 6.75 -14.05 10.02
CA LEU A 153 5.42 -13.49 9.84
C LEU A 153 4.74 -13.37 11.21
N PRO A 154 4.26 -12.17 11.58
CA PRO A 154 3.59 -11.98 12.86
C PRO A 154 2.29 -12.79 12.94
N SER A 155 1.87 -13.15 14.15
CA SER A 155 0.62 -13.89 14.38
C SER A 155 -0.64 -13.07 14.12
N GLN A 156 -0.50 -11.75 14.02
CA GLN A 156 -1.60 -10.81 13.79
C GLN A 156 -1.24 -9.87 12.64
N LEU A 157 -2.26 -9.44 11.91
CA LEU A 157 -2.12 -8.44 10.87
C LEU A 157 -1.85 -7.07 11.50
N THR A 158 -0.82 -6.38 11.02
CA THR A 158 -0.39 -5.09 11.55
C THR A 158 -0.68 -3.94 10.59
N VAL A 159 -0.58 -2.70 11.08
CA VAL A 159 -0.68 -1.49 10.26
C VAL A 159 0.33 -1.53 9.10
N ARG A 160 1.57 -1.98 9.35
CA ARG A 160 2.64 -2.08 8.35
C ARG A 160 2.24 -2.91 7.14
N ASP A 161 1.38 -3.91 7.31
CA ASP A 161 1.00 -4.84 6.24
C ASP A 161 -0.08 -4.25 5.31
N ILE A 162 -0.79 -3.21 5.75
CA ILE A 162 -1.94 -2.64 5.02
C ILE A 162 -1.86 -1.14 4.78
N MET A 163 -0.88 -0.44 5.35
CA MET A 163 -0.71 0.99 5.11
C MET A 163 -0.28 1.26 3.66
N THR A 164 -0.53 2.48 3.22
CA THR A 164 0.16 3.05 2.07
C THR A 164 1.50 3.57 2.56
N SER A 165 2.59 2.93 2.12
CA SER A 165 3.96 3.36 2.42
C SER A 165 4.25 4.68 1.69
N HIS A 166 5.03 5.56 2.32
CA HIS A 166 5.37 6.89 1.77
C HIS A 166 4.12 7.77 1.57
N ALA A 167 3.56 8.25 2.67
CA ALA A 167 2.47 9.22 2.64
C ALA A 167 2.89 10.50 1.90
N PHE A 168 1.98 11.11 1.14
CA PHE A 168 2.19 12.46 0.65
C PHE A 168 2.14 13.44 1.82
N THR A 169 3.25 14.10 2.08
CA THR A 169 3.40 15.07 3.18
C THR A 169 3.51 16.50 2.67
N VAL A 170 3.14 17.47 3.50
CA VAL A 170 3.34 18.90 3.24
C VAL A 170 4.15 19.57 4.33
N ARG A 171 4.81 20.67 3.99
CA ARG A 171 5.58 21.53 4.88
C ARG A 171 4.68 22.61 5.49
N PRO A 172 4.96 23.08 6.72
CA PRO A 172 4.18 24.11 7.39
C PRO A 172 4.14 25.45 6.65
N ALA A 173 5.16 25.77 5.85
CA ALA A 173 5.27 27.01 5.09
C ALA A 173 4.57 26.97 3.72
N GLN A 174 4.20 25.78 3.22
CA GLN A 174 3.39 25.68 2.00
C GLN A 174 2.03 26.34 2.21
N THR A 175 1.39 26.74 1.13
CA THR A 175 0.09 27.41 1.13
C THR A 175 -1.06 26.42 0.98
N LEU A 176 -2.26 26.79 1.43
CA LEU A 176 -3.46 25.96 1.21
C LEU A 176 -3.76 25.75 -0.27
N GLY A 177 -3.37 26.68 -1.15
CA GLY A 177 -3.52 26.53 -2.60
C GLY A 177 -2.62 25.45 -3.19
N GLU A 178 -1.40 25.32 -2.68
CA GLU A 178 -0.49 24.22 -3.05
C GLU A 178 -1.04 22.89 -2.56
N VAL A 179 -1.48 22.82 -1.30
CA VAL A 179 -2.09 21.61 -0.74
C VAL A 179 -3.32 21.17 -1.51
N ALA A 180 -4.24 22.09 -1.80
CA ALA A 180 -5.46 21.80 -2.55
C ALA A 180 -5.15 21.23 -3.94
N ARG A 181 -4.12 21.76 -4.60
CA ARG A 181 -3.67 21.27 -5.90
C ARG A 181 -3.14 19.84 -5.80
N THR A 182 -2.24 19.57 -4.87
CA THR A 182 -1.71 18.21 -4.63
C THR A 182 -2.83 17.22 -4.28
N MET A 183 -3.80 17.65 -3.47
CA MET A 183 -4.98 16.84 -3.12
C MET A 183 -5.81 16.46 -4.36
N ILE A 184 -6.04 17.40 -5.29
CA ILE A 184 -6.80 17.13 -6.52
C ILE A 184 -5.99 16.27 -7.50
N GLU A 185 -4.72 16.61 -7.72
CA GLU A 185 -3.84 15.91 -8.67
C GLU A 185 -3.64 14.44 -8.33
N HIS A 186 -3.66 14.10 -7.04
CA HIS A 186 -3.40 12.74 -6.55
C HIS A 186 -4.62 12.06 -5.90
N ASP A 187 -5.82 12.66 -5.95
CA ASP A 187 -7.05 12.19 -5.28
C ASP A 187 -6.86 11.90 -3.77
N ILE A 188 -6.18 12.83 -3.07
CA ILE A 188 -5.83 12.70 -1.65
C ILE A 188 -6.74 13.58 -0.82
N ARG A 189 -7.31 13.04 0.26
CA ARG A 189 -8.26 13.77 1.12
C ARG A 189 -7.64 14.38 2.38
N ALA A 190 -6.43 13.95 2.72
CA ALA A 190 -5.71 14.34 3.91
C ALA A 190 -4.20 14.15 3.73
N MET A 191 -3.41 15.08 4.25
CA MET A 191 -1.96 15.06 4.18
C MET A 191 -1.36 15.35 5.56
N PRO A 192 -0.43 14.52 6.05
CA PRO A 192 0.39 14.85 7.19
C PRO A 192 1.22 16.11 6.93
N VAL A 193 1.30 16.99 7.93
CA VAL A 193 2.21 18.14 7.92
C VAL A 193 3.46 17.74 8.70
N VAL A 194 4.63 17.88 8.07
CA VAL A 194 5.90 17.44 8.64
C VAL A 194 6.94 18.56 8.66
N ASP A 195 7.75 18.60 9.71
CA ASP A 195 8.94 19.47 9.78
C ASP A 195 10.10 18.91 8.94
N ASP A 196 11.20 19.65 8.84
CA ASP A 196 12.35 19.29 7.98
C ASP A 196 12.96 17.92 8.27
N SER A 197 12.79 17.40 9.50
CA SER A 197 13.24 16.06 9.91
C SER A 197 12.27 14.93 9.49
N GLY A 198 11.09 15.29 8.99
CA GLY A 198 10.01 14.36 8.66
C GLY A 198 9.09 14.07 9.84
N ALA A 199 9.29 14.74 10.98
CA ALA A 199 8.45 14.56 12.16
C ALA A 199 7.07 15.15 11.94
N LEU A 200 6.03 14.43 12.39
CA LEU A 200 4.64 14.86 12.29
C LEU A 200 4.37 16.05 13.21
N ILE A 201 3.95 17.19 12.64
CA ILE A 201 3.60 18.41 13.40
C ILE A 201 2.13 18.83 13.25
N GLY A 202 1.40 18.18 12.35
CA GLY A 202 -0.02 18.44 12.14
C GLY A 202 -0.62 17.64 11.00
N MET A 203 -1.87 17.92 10.67
CA MET A 203 -2.58 17.34 9.54
C MET A 203 -3.46 18.39 8.86
N VAL A 204 -3.50 18.36 7.54
CA VAL A 204 -4.46 19.13 6.74
C VAL A 204 -5.37 18.17 5.99
N THR A 205 -6.68 18.41 6.05
CA THR A 205 -7.68 17.64 5.30
C THR A 205 -8.58 18.58 4.50
N HIS A 206 -9.43 18.03 3.62
CA HIS A 206 -10.49 18.81 2.96
C HIS A 206 -11.33 19.64 3.95
N ARG A 207 -11.52 19.14 5.17
CA ARG A 207 -12.25 19.87 6.21
C ARG A 207 -11.52 21.15 6.63
N GLU A 208 -10.20 21.08 6.78
CA GLU A 208 -9.38 22.25 7.10
C GLU A 208 -9.34 23.24 5.93
N LEU A 209 -9.27 22.76 4.69
CA LEU A 209 -9.37 23.63 3.50
C LEU A 209 -10.71 24.36 3.45
N LEU A 210 -11.84 23.64 3.56
CA LEU A 210 -13.17 24.25 3.53
C LEU A 210 -13.37 25.24 4.68
N ARG A 211 -12.91 24.91 5.89
CA ARG A 211 -13.02 25.79 7.06
C ARG A 211 -12.33 27.14 6.86
N HIS A 212 -11.15 27.17 6.22
CA HIS A 212 -10.35 28.39 6.07
C HIS A 212 -10.63 29.14 4.76
N LEU A 213 -10.94 28.44 3.68
CA LEU A 213 -11.20 29.05 2.38
C LEU A 213 -12.67 29.46 2.22
N MET A 214 -13.57 28.73 2.87
CA MET A 214 -15.02 28.92 2.78
C MET A 214 -15.66 28.93 4.18
N PRO A 215 -15.22 29.81 5.10
CA PRO A 215 -15.70 29.83 6.48
C PRO A 215 -17.22 30.03 6.59
N ASP A 216 -17.80 30.75 5.62
CA ASP A 216 -19.23 31.02 5.58
C ASP A 216 -20.09 29.82 5.14
N PHE A 217 -19.51 28.81 4.49
CA PHE A 217 -20.24 27.62 4.04
C PHE A 217 -20.45 26.58 5.14
N LEU A 218 -19.64 26.59 6.20
CA LEU A 218 -19.70 25.61 7.29
C LEU A 218 -19.94 26.32 8.63
N GLN A 219 -21.10 26.95 8.78
CA GLN A 219 -21.51 27.52 10.06
C GLN A 219 -22.27 26.48 10.88
N ARG A 220 -21.62 25.98 11.94
CA ARG A 220 -22.28 25.24 13.01
C ARG A 220 -22.78 26.21 14.08
N THR A 221 -24.05 26.11 14.42
CA THR A 221 -24.60 26.82 15.59
C THR A 221 -24.01 26.24 16.88
N LYS A 222 -24.20 26.93 18.01
CA LYS A 222 -23.85 26.41 19.34
C LYS A 222 -24.56 25.08 19.69
N THR A 223 -25.66 24.76 19.01
CA THR A 223 -26.43 23.52 19.15
C THR A 223 -26.01 22.42 18.16
N GLY A 224 -25.05 22.69 17.26
CA GLY A 224 -24.53 21.72 16.29
C GLY A 224 -25.26 21.69 14.95
N GLU A 225 -26.31 22.50 14.78
CA GLU A 225 -27.05 22.62 13.51
C GLU A 225 -26.18 23.31 12.45
N VAL A 226 -26.22 22.80 11.22
CA VAL A 226 -25.57 23.43 10.07
C VAL A 226 -26.52 24.45 9.46
N ARG A 227 -26.11 25.72 9.42
CA ARG A 227 -26.86 26.79 8.75
C ARG A 227 -26.27 27.06 7.37
N ALA A 228 -27.14 27.15 6.36
CA ALA A 228 -26.74 27.57 5.02
C ALA A 228 -26.28 29.04 5.03
N ALA A 229 -25.23 29.33 4.25
CA ALA A 229 -24.72 30.68 4.07
C ALA A 229 -25.80 31.60 3.46
N THR A 230 -25.91 32.83 3.95
CA THR A 230 -26.77 33.84 3.34
C THR A 230 -26.14 34.35 2.04
N ARG A 231 -26.97 34.93 1.15
CA ARG A 231 -26.51 35.52 -0.11
C ARG A 231 -25.43 36.60 0.08
N SER A 232 -25.51 37.38 1.16
CA SER A 232 -24.51 38.41 1.50
C SER A 232 -23.19 37.82 2.01
N GLN A 233 -23.24 36.68 2.71
CA GLN A 233 -22.05 35.96 3.17
C GLN A 233 -21.30 35.35 1.98
N LEU A 234 -22.01 34.74 1.03
CA LEU A 234 -21.42 34.21 -0.20
C LEU A 234 -20.73 35.28 -1.08
N GLN A 235 -21.17 36.55 -0.96
CA GLN A 235 -20.59 37.67 -1.71
C GLN A 235 -19.30 38.23 -1.11
N ARG A 236 -18.91 37.87 0.12
CA ARG A 236 -17.65 38.34 0.75
C ARG A 236 -16.38 37.74 0.13
N GLY A 237 -16.52 36.81 -0.81
CA GLY A 237 -15.41 36.14 -1.48
C GLY A 237 -14.75 35.07 -0.62
N ALA A 238 -14.18 34.05 -1.27
CA ALA A 238 -13.34 33.07 -0.61
C ALA A 238 -11.99 33.71 -0.24
N ALA A 239 -11.38 33.28 0.87
CA ALA A 239 -10.02 33.72 1.20
C ALA A 239 -9.03 33.27 0.12
N ASP A 240 -8.00 34.07 -0.20
CA ASP A 240 -7.01 33.68 -1.21
C ASP A 240 -6.20 32.49 -0.70
N PRO A 241 -6.34 31.29 -1.32
CA PRO A 241 -5.64 30.10 -0.86
C PRO A 241 -4.11 30.20 -0.96
N ARG A 242 -3.58 31.12 -1.78
CA ARG A 242 -2.14 31.37 -1.94
C ARG A 242 -1.55 32.18 -0.80
N ALA A 243 -2.38 32.79 0.04
CA ALA A 243 -1.94 33.64 1.13
C ALA A 243 -1.97 32.97 2.51
N ILE A 244 -2.53 31.75 2.62
CA ILE A 244 -2.72 31.05 3.90
C ILE A 244 -1.69 29.92 4.02
N PRO A 245 -0.69 30.04 4.91
CA PRO A 245 0.22 28.96 5.23
C PRO A 245 -0.48 27.77 5.90
N VAL A 246 -0.02 26.56 5.61
CA VAL A 246 -0.54 25.31 6.19
C VAL A 246 -0.48 25.34 7.72
N LYS A 247 0.61 25.84 8.31
CA LYS A 247 0.76 25.94 9.77
C LYS A 247 -0.33 26.76 10.46
N ASP A 248 -0.99 27.67 9.75
CA ASP A 248 -2.02 28.54 10.30
C ASP A 248 -3.42 27.90 10.20
N ALA A 249 -3.55 26.84 9.40
CA ALA A 249 -4.83 26.16 9.14
C ALA A 249 -4.87 24.67 9.58
N MET A 250 -3.72 24.04 9.79
CA MET A 250 -3.60 22.63 10.12
C MET A 250 -4.21 22.28 11.48
N ALA A 251 -4.71 21.05 11.61
CA ALA A 251 -5.02 20.46 12.90
C ALA A 251 -3.72 20.03 13.59
N ARG A 252 -3.51 20.47 14.83
CA ARG A 252 -2.30 20.15 15.63
C ARG A 252 -2.45 18.87 16.46
N SER A 253 -3.67 18.56 16.89
CA SER A 253 -3.97 17.32 17.63
C SER A 253 -4.27 16.22 16.62
N VAL A 254 -3.26 15.42 16.29
CA VAL A 254 -3.36 14.36 15.29
C VAL A 254 -3.22 13.01 15.97
N LEU A 255 -4.21 12.15 15.78
CA LEU A 255 -4.14 10.77 16.20
C LEU A 255 -3.34 9.98 15.16
N CYS A 256 -2.27 9.32 15.60
CA CYS A 256 -1.38 8.55 14.74
C CYS A 256 -1.37 7.08 15.17
N LEU A 257 -0.87 6.22 14.27
CA LEU A 257 -0.67 4.79 14.52
C LEU A 257 0.81 4.47 14.50
N SER A 258 1.22 3.51 15.32
CA SER A 258 2.49 2.80 15.08
C SER A 258 2.28 1.77 13.96
N GLU A 259 3.29 1.55 13.14
CA GLU A 259 3.24 0.53 12.09
C GLU A 259 3.17 -0.91 12.65
N ASP A 260 3.66 -1.15 13.87
CA ASP A 260 3.60 -2.47 14.53
C ASP A 260 2.27 -2.69 15.27
N GLN A 261 1.39 -1.67 15.30
CA GLN A 261 0.08 -1.77 15.94
C GLN A 261 -0.81 -2.79 15.21
N THR A 262 -1.59 -3.57 15.95
CA THR A 262 -2.48 -4.58 15.35
C THR A 262 -3.68 -3.92 14.69
N LEU A 263 -4.19 -4.56 13.63
CA LEU A 263 -5.39 -4.06 12.96
C LEU A 263 -6.63 -4.07 13.88
N SER A 264 -6.71 -5.01 14.82
CA SER A 264 -7.80 -5.06 15.80
C SER A 264 -7.82 -3.79 16.66
N ASP A 265 -6.65 -3.31 17.10
CA ASP A 265 -6.55 -2.06 17.85
C ASP A 265 -6.95 -0.86 17.00
N VAL A 266 -6.57 -0.86 15.72
CA VAL A 266 -6.96 0.19 14.76
C VAL A 266 -8.48 0.21 14.55
N ALA A 267 -9.11 -0.95 14.40
CA ALA A 267 -10.57 -1.05 14.22
C ALA A 267 -11.32 -0.53 15.46
N ASN A 268 -10.82 -0.83 16.66
CA ASN A 268 -11.34 -0.29 17.92
C ASN A 268 -11.16 1.24 18.00
N LEU A 269 -10.00 1.74 17.56
CA LEU A 269 -9.72 3.17 17.53
C LEU A 269 -10.63 3.92 16.55
N MET A 270 -10.78 3.39 15.33
CA MET A 270 -11.68 3.93 14.31
C MET A 270 -13.12 4.02 14.80
N SER A 271 -13.59 3.00 15.51
CA SER A 271 -14.96 2.91 16.01
C SER A 271 -15.21 3.82 17.22
N SER A 272 -14.25 3.88 18.15
CA SER A 272 -14.41 4.62 19.41
C SER A 272 -14.14 6.12 19.30
N LYS A 273 -13.29 6.55 18.36
CA LYS A 273 -12.87 7.95 18.21
C LYS A 273 -13.51 8.67 17.02
N ASP A 274 -14.32 7.97 16.22
CA ASP A 274 -14.88 8.48 14.96
C ASP A 274 -13.80 9.09 14.04
N VAL A 275 -12.67 8.38 13.93
CA VAL A 275 -11.56 8.73 13.05
C VAL A 275 -11.47 7.67 11.95
N ASP A 276 -11.24 8.09 10.73
CA ASP A 276 -11.21 7.24 9.53
C ASP A 276 -9.86 7.28 8.80
N ARG A 277 -8.89 8.05 9.30
CA ARG A 277 -7.58 8.24 8.67
C ARG A 277 -6.49 8.57 9.69
N PHE A 278 -5.31 8.00 9.48
CA PHE A 278 -4.20 8.09 10.41
C PHE A 278 -2.88 8.22 9.65
N PRO A 279 -2.01 9.18 10.02
CA PRO A 279 -0.60 9.07 9.71
C PRO A 279 -0.04 7.89 10.51
N VAL A 280 0.80 7.09 9.84
CA VAL A 280 1.57 6.04 10.49
C VAL A 280 2.95 6.59 10.77
N VAL A 281 3.41 6.49 12.01
CA VAL A 281 4.67 7.05 12.47
C VAL A 281 5.60 5.99 13.04
N ARG A 282 6.90 6.18 12.83
CA ARG A 282 7.99 5.46 13.50
C ARG A 282 8.88 6.51 14.15
N GLU A 283 9.02 6.46 15.47
CA GLU A 283 9.82 7.44 16.23
C GLU A 283 9.45 8.90 15.92
N GLY A 284 8.15 9.17 15.72
CA GLY A 284 7.62 10.50 15.39
C GLY A 284 7.71 10.90 13.91
N VAL A 285 8.48 10.18 13.10
CA VAL A 285 8.62 10.39 11.66
C VAL A 285 7.48 9.69 10.91
N VAL A 286 6.88 10.36 9.93
CA VAL A 286 5.81 9.78 9.09
C VAL A 286 6.40 8.74 8.14
N VAL A 287 5.95 7.50 8.26
CA VAL A 287 6.39 6.37 7.40
C VAL A 287 5.28 5.85 6.48
N GLY A 288 4.03 6.22 6.75
CA GLY A 288 2.90 5.78 5.93
C GLY A 288 1.60 6.48 6.30
N PHE A 289 0.52 6.02 5.66
CA PHE A 289 -0.83 6.51 5.90
C PHE A 289 -1.81 5.34 5.84
N LEU A 290 -2.82 5.35 6.70
CA LEU A 290 -3.87 4.35 6.72
C LEU A 290 -5.24 4.99 6.83
N THR A 291 -6.14 4.64 5.91
CA THR A 291 -7.55 5.04 5.94
C THR A 291 -8.47 3.85 6.18
N ARG A 292 -9.70 4.11 6.61
CA ARG A 292 -10.77 3.11 6.69
C ARG A 292 -11.07 2.50 5.32
N ALA A 293 -10.94 3.29 4.25
CA ALA A 293 -11.10 2.80 2.89
C ALA A 293 -10.00 1.77 2.53
N ASP A 294 -8.76 1.98 2.96
CA ASP A 294 -7.68 1.01 2.76
C ASP A 294 -7.97 -0.31 3.48
N VAL A 295 -8.47 -0.24 4.71
CA VAL A 295 -8.89 -1.43 5.48
C VAL A 295 -9.96 -2.21 4.73
N VAL A 296 -11.01 -1.54 4.25
CA VAL A 296 -12.11 -2.18 3.50
C VAL A 296 -11.62 -2.74 2.16
N ARG A 297 -10.87 -1.95 1.38
CA ARG A 297 -10.35 -2.34 0.07
C ARG A 297 -9.43 -3.56 0.18
N ARG A 298 -8.50 -3.56 1.13
CA ARG A 298 -7.50 -4.63 1.24
C ARG A 298 -8.03 -5.90 1.89
N LEU A 299 -9.03 -5.82 2.76
CA LEU A 299 -9.52 -7.01 3.48
C LEU A 299 -10.84 -7.58 2.98
N ILE A 300 -11.71 -6.74 2.41
CA ILE A 300 -13.10 -7.12 2.11
C ILE A 300 -13.33 -7.15 0.60
N ALA A 301 -12.88 -6.14 -0.13
CA ALA A 301 -12.99 -6.16 -1.59
C ALA A 301 -12.18 -7.34 -2.15
N PRO A 302 -12.64 -8.02 -3.22
CA PRO A 302 -11.93 -9.16 -3.83
C PRO A 302 -10.59 -8.76 -4.46
#